data_AF-A0A7J7PPY3-F1
#
_entry.id   AF-A0A7J7PPY3-F1
#
_cell.length_a   1.000
_cell.length_b   1.000
_cell.length_c   1.000
_cell.angle_alpha   90.00
_cell.angle_beta   90.00
_cell.angle_gamma   90.00
#
_symmetry.space_group_name_H-M   'P 1'
#
loop_
_entity.id
_entity.type
_entity.pdbx_description
1 polymer ?
#
loop_
_entity_poly.entity_id
_entity_poly.type
_entity_poly.pdbx_seq_one_letter_code
_entity_poly.pdbx_strand_id
1 'polypeptide(L)'
;MPVSLERLIAEVEPAVVTDELIRECLVVTGDPESAEDKKQSLAFGQVECAGFSFRSLARIDNLWGLTKLVKLQLDNNQIQRIENLEHLTNLTWLDLSFNRIQSLEGLSSLTRLQDLSLFSNAITAIEGLDNLPNLNVLSLGCNQLSLLECVSRLVRFTNLQLLNLAGNPLAKEPDYRGYVLSHLQHLSYLDYRRVVSADRASAMEQHQDEMLELRERQEAAAAEQAAAAEKAAHAASMAEANLTGIDTLLDDMAAADPEWGKLLAVPGLLEPWNDVRDKWQVATDEFKLVILDGHGRKKAEQAAFKAALTEALAERDGEAKALLLGYERGRKALLRSLAARTADPEEQVLGAKVKLMALQEALLGLEVDAAEVVAGLVTEFDRCYSEMAEANKLQYNAYFTQVRDLQNNFFASLVSSAPSYLERYGSAADNPELEALPEEVALLLGDKDALGNALQTSHEAHICVLDGLEDRLVGKEMATANSLADSNNSWQEQRHRERMGELLSYLERNMQDMEALAADAADAAAEAGEAQ
;
A
#
# COMPACT_ATOMS: atom_id res chain seq x y z
N MET A 1 -64.06 -19.16 21.35
CA MET A 1 -62.73 -19.60 20.86
C MET A 1 -61.70 -18.63 21.42
N PRO A 2 -60.70 -19.09 22.19
CA PRO A 2 -59.64 -18.21 22.63
C PRO A 2 -58.82 -17.83 21.39
N VAL A 3 -58.71 -16.53 21.14
CA VAL A 3 -57.81 -15.98 20.12
C VAL A 3 -56.40 -16.25 20.64
N SER A 4 -55.63 -17.07 19.94
CA SER A 4 -54.22 -17.34 20.26
C SER A 4 -53.49 -16.00 20.41
N LEU A 5 -52.73 -15.85 21.50
CA LEU A 5 -51.87 -14.69 21.77
C LEU A 5 -50.92 -14.41 20.59
N GLU A 6 -50.63 -15.42 19.76
CA GLU A 6 -49.80 -15.33 18.55
C GLU A 6 -50.39 -14.38 17.48
N ARG A 7 -51.71 -14.17 17.47
CA ARG A 7 -52.36 -13.24 16.53
C ARG A 7 -52.40 -11.79 17.02
N LEU A 8 -52.05 -11.52 18.27
CA LEU A 8 -52.03 -10.16 18.85
C LEU A 8 -50.64 -9.51 18.78
N ILE A 9 -49.59 -10.26 18.45
CA ILE A 9 -48.32 -9.68 18.01
C ILE A 9 -48.49 -9.37 16.53
N ALA A 10 -49.17 -8.26 16.26
CA ALA A 10 -49.24 -7.67 14.94
C ALA A 10 -47.81 -7.57 14.35
N GLU A 11 -47.70 -7.86 13.06
CA GLU A 11 -46.53 -7.57 12.22
C GLU A 11 -46.17 -6.08 12.39
N VAL A 12 -45.28 -5.79 13.34
CA VAL A 12 -44.68 -4.47 13.49
C VAL A 12 -43.73 -4.30 12.32
N GLU A 13 -43.98 -3.29 11.48
CA GLU A 13 -43.08 -2.96 10.37
C GLU A 13 -41.65 -2.79 10.91
N PRO A 14 -40.64 -3.34 10.24
CA PRO A 14 -39.26 -3.26 10.69
C PRO A 14 -38.84 -1.79 10.81
N ALA A 15 -38.46 -1.37 12.01
CA ALA A 15 -38.03 0.00 12.24
C ALA A 15 -36.66 0.23 11.57
N VAL A 16 -36.46 1.44 11.03
CA VAL A 16 -35.16 1.92 10.55
C VAL A 16 -34.61 2.86 11.61
N VAL A 17 -33.28 2.90 11.77
CA VAL A 17 -32.64 3.89 12.62
C VAL A 17 -32.86 5.28 11.99
N THR A 18 -33.70 6.13 12.58
CA THR A 18 -33.88 7.53 12.16
C THR A 18 -33.15 8.48 13.11
N ASP A 19 -32.92 9.72 12.69
CA ASP A 19 -32.30 10.76 13.53
C ASP A 19 -33.08 10.98 14.84
N GLU A 20 -34.41 10.85 14.80
CA GLU A 20 -35.26 10.90 15.99
C GLU A 20 -34.99 9.71 16.92
N LEU A 21 -34.90 8.50 16.36
CA LEU A 21 -34.60 7.30 17.13
C LEU A 21 -33.21 7.37 17.76
N ILE A 22 -32.22 7.92 17.05
CA ILE A 22 -30.87 8.14 17.58
C ILE A 22 -30.96 9.04 18.80
N ARG A 23 -31.67 10.18 18.73
CA ARG A 23 -31.80 11.13 19.86
C ARG A 23 -32.50 10.52 21.06
N GLU A 24 -33.53 9.69 20.86
CA GLU A 24 -34.20 8.96 21.94
C GLU A 24 -33.24 7.97 22.64
N CYS A 25 -32.42 7.28 21.84
CA CYS A 25 -31.58 6.15 22.23
C CYS A 25 -30.15 6.55 22.66
N LEU A 26 -29.85 7.85 22.76
CA LEU A 26 -28.58 8.33 23.31
C LEU A 26 -28.47 8.02 24.80
N VAL A 27 -27.33 7.47 25.21
CA VAL A 27 -27.00 7.27 26.63
C VAL A 27 -26.13 8.46 27.07
N VAL A 28 -26.75 9.45 27.70
CA VAL A 28 -26.05 10.63 28.26
C VAL A 28 -25.81 10.40 29.75
N THR A 29 -24.58 10.61 30.20
CA THR A 29 -24.19 10.53 31.61
C THR A 29 -24.58 11.82 32.35
N GLY A 30 -25.43 11.75 33.40
CA GLY A 30 -25.84 12.90 34.22
C GLY A 30 -27.22 12.75 34.88
N ASP A 31 -27.64 13.77 35.64
CA ASP A 31 -28.98 13.84 36.28
C ASP A 31 -30.11 13.80 35.23
N PRO A 32 -31.21 13.06 35.48
CA PRO A 32 -32.27 12.79 34.50
C PRO A 32 -32.96 14.04 33.95
N GLU A 33 -33.13 15.10 34.74
CA GLU A 33 -33.68 16.39 34.27
C GLU A 33 -32.70 17.13 33.34
N SER A 34 -31.38 16.98 33.55
CA SER A 34 -30.35 17.60 32.66
C SER A 34 -30.05 16.75 31.42
N ALA A 35 -30.48 15.48 31.41
CA ALA A 35 -30.16 14.53 30.36
C ALA A 35 -30.99 14.78 29.10
N GLU A 36 -32.26 15.17 29.22
CA GLU A 36 -33.11 15.46 28.05
C GLU A 36 -32.65 16.71 27.28
N ASP A 37 -32.32 17.80 27.99
CA ASP A 37 -31.78 19.02 27.38
C ASP A 37 -30.43 18.77 26.71
N LYS A 38 -29.56 17.97 27.34
CA LYS A 38 -28.26 17.59 26.77
C LYS A 38 -28.42 16.68 25.55
N LYS A 39 -29.38 15.75 25.53
CA LYS A 39 -29.68 14.91 24.35
C LYS A 39 -30.09 15.75 23.13
N GLN A 40 -30.84 16.82 23.34
CA GLN A 40 -31.30 17.70 22.26
C GLN A 40 -30.21 18.65 21.73
N SER A 41 -29.25 19.05 22.57
CA SER A 41 -28.16 19.96 22.18
C SER A 41 -26.86 19.26 21.73
N LEU A 42 -26.76 17.94 21.87
CA LEU A 42 -25.54 17.21 21.56
C LEU A 42 -25.39 17.01 20.04
N ALA A 43 -24.28 17.49 19.47
CA ALA A 43 -23.95 17.20 18.08
C ALA A 43 -23.66 15.70 17.91
N PHE A 44 -24.25 15.07 16.89
CA PHE A 44 -24.09 13.64 16.61
C PHE A 44 -22.62 13.17 16.58
N GLY A 45 -21.69 14.01 16.12
CA GLY A 45 -20.25 13.73 16.11
C GLY A 45 -19.56 13.72 17.49
N GLN A 46 -20.28 13.95 18.59
CA GLN A 46 -19.74 13.88 19.97
C GLN A 46 -20.35 12.73 20.80
N VAL A 47 -21.21 11.90 20.19
CA VAL A 47 -21.84 10.77 20.88
C VAL A 47 -20.83 9.64 21.07
N GLU A 48 -20.65 9.20 22.32
CA GLU A 48 -19.75 8.09 22.66
C GLU A 48 -20.49 6.77 22.95
N CYS A 49 -21.76 6.82 23.34
CA CYS A 49 -22.56 5.65 23.70
C CYS A 49 -23.98 5.74 23.11
N ALA A 50 -24.41 4.70 22.39
CA ALA A 50 -25.75 4.61 21.80
C ALA A 50 -26.34 3.21 22.03
N GLY A 51 -27.64 3.14 22.36
CA GLY A 51 -28.31 1.86 22.63
C GLY A 51 -29.71 1.76 22.06
N PHE A 52 -29.88 0.84 21.11
CA PHE A 52 -31.10 0.63 20.32
C PHE A 52 -31.80 -0.71 20.65
N SER A 53 -31.89 -1.05 21.92
CA SER A 53 -32.46 -2.33 22.35
C SER A 53 -33.98 -2.39 22.13
N PHE A 54 -34.51 -3.55 21.73
CA PHE A 54 -35.95 -3.81 21.59
C PHE A 54 -36.68 -2.90 20.58
N ARG A 55 -36.00 -2.49 19.50
CA ARG A 55 -36.56 -1.57 18.50
C ARG A 55 -37.09 -2.27 17.24
N SER A 56 -37.02 -3.60 17.17
CA SER A 56 -37.41 -4.37 15.97
C SER A 56 -36.68 -3.92 14.70
N LEU A 57 -35.41 -3.51 14.83
CA LEU A 57 -34.57 -3.10 13.69
C LEU A 57 -34.26 -4.31 12.80
N ALA A 58 -34.46 -4.20 11.50
CA ALA A 58 -34.07 -5.23 10.54
C ALA A 58 -32.69 -5.01 9.92
N ARG A 59 -32.22 -3.76 9.87
CA ARG A 59 -30.95 -3.35 9.26
C ARG A 59 -30.27 -2.28 10.10
N ILE A 60 -28.94 -2.25 10.02
CA ILE A 60 -28.11 -1.19 10.60
C ILE A 60 -27.94 -0.11 9.53
N ASP A 61 -28.42 1.10 9.79
CA ASP A 61 -28.31 2.22 8.85
C ASP A 61 -28.25 3.56 9.64
N ASN A 62 -27.95 4.67 8.96
CA ASN A 62 -27.95 6.04 9.51
C ASN A 62 -27.01 6.27 10.71
N LEU A 63 -25.95 5.47 10.86
CA LEU A 63 -24.93 5.66 11.92
C LEU A 63 -23.69 6.46 11.47
N TRP A 64 -23.65 6.95 10.22
CA TRP A 64 -22.48 7.59 9.61
C TRP A 64 -22.01 8.87 10.33
N GLY A 65 -22.91 9.59 11.00
CA GLY A 65 -22.60 10.81 11.76
C GLY A 65 -21.95 10.58 13.14
N LEU A 66 -21.91 9.34 13.65
CA LEU A 66 -21.47 9.01 15.01
C LEU A 66 -19.99 8.61 15.08
N THR A 67 -19.09 9.42 14.50
CA THR A 67 -17.67 9.06 14.31
C THR A 67 -16.86 8.86 15.60
N LYS A 68 -17.35 9.34 16.75
CA LYS A 68 -16.72 9.19 18.08
C LYS A 68 -17.32 8.07 18.93
N LEU A 69 -18.19 7.24 18.36
CA LEU A 69 -18.86 6.19 19.12
C LEU A 69 -17.86 5.16 19.67
N VAL A 70 -17.96 4.87 20.97
CA VAL A 70 -17.12 3.91 21.71
C VAL A 70 -17.91 2.66 22.07
N LYS A 71 -19.20 2.82 22.42
CA LYS A 71 -20.10 1.71 22.78
C LYS A 71 -21.39 1.73 21.97
N LEU A 72 -21.72 0.60 21.37
CA LEU A 72 -22.93 0.43 20.58
C LEU A 72 -23.70 -0.81 21.03
N GLN A 73 -24.93 -0.60 21.46
CA GLN A 73 -25.85 -1.65 21.88
C GLN A 73 -26.99 -1.78 20.87
N LEU A 74 -27.14 -2.96 20.26
CA LEU A 74 -28.12 -3.29 19.22
C LEU A 74 -28.86 -4.61 19.54
N ASP A 75 -28.89 -5.01 20.81
CA ASP A 75 -29.47 -6.27 21.24
C ASP A 75 -31.00 -6.32 21.10
N ASN A 76 -31.57 -7.52 21.03
CA ASN A 76 -33.02 -7.76 20.95
C ASN A 76 -33.68 -7.05 19.76
N ASN A 77 -33.12 -7.23 18.57
CA ASN A 77 -33.65 -6.72 17.31
C ASN A 77 -33.87 -7.88 16.29
N GLN A 78 -34.08 -7.56 15.02
CA GLN A 78 -34.29 -8.51 13.94
C GLN A 78 -33.20 -8.40 12.86
N ILE A 79 -32.00 -7.95 13.24
CA ILE A 79 -30.88 -7.69 12.33
C ILE A 79 -30.37 -9.01 11.76
N GLN A 80 -30.21 -9.08 10.44
CA GLN A 80 -29.74 -10.28 9.74
C GLN A 80 -28.28 -10.20 9.28
N ARG A 81 -27.77 -8.98 9.11
CA ARG A 81 -26.41 -8.71 8.61
C ARG A 81 -25.77 -7.59 9.41
N ILE A 82 -24.46 -7.73 9.60
CA ILE A 82 -23.61 -6.67 10.15
C ILE A 82 -23.13 -5.85 8.95
N GLU A 83 -23.64 -4.63 8.82
CA GLU A 83 -23.37 -3.72 7.69
C GLU A 83 -23.32 -2.28 8.21
N ASN A 84 -22.73 -1.36 7.42
CA ASN A 84 -22.71 0.07 7.71
C ASN A 84 -22.09 0.43 9.08
N LEU A 85 -21.06 -0.29 9.48
CA LEU A 85 -20.26 0.02 10.68
C LEU A 85 -18.84 0.48 10.31
N GLU A 86 -18.48 0.59 9.03
CA GLU A 86 -17.06 0.73 8.65
C GLU A 86 -16.41 1.99 9.22
N HIS A 87 -17.19 3.08 9.35
CA HIS A 87 -16.77 4.38 9.85
C HIS A 87 -16.64 4.47 11.38
N LEU A 88 -17.13 3.49 12.14
CA LEU A 88 -17.11 3.50 13.62
C LEU A 88 -15.78 2.98 14.20
N THR A 89 -14.66 3.50 13.71
CA THR A 89 -13.30 3.01 14.03
C THR A 89 -12.87 3.15 15.50
N ASN A 90 -13.62 3.92 16.30
CA ASN A 90 -13.39 4.12 17.73
C ASN A 90 -14.11 3.11 18.63
N LEU A 91 -14.92 2.21 18.07
CA LEU A 91 -15.75 1.29 18.83
C LEU A 91 -14.89 0.29 19.60
N THR A 92 -15.13 0.19 20.92
CA THR A 92 -14.46 -0.79 21.80
C THR A 92 -15.43 -1.86 22.30
N TRP A 93 -16.73 -1.59 22.31
CA TRP A 93 -17.77 -2.50 22.79
C TRP A 93 -18.95 -2.52 21.83
N LEU A 94 -19.34 -3.73 21.39
CA LEU A 94 -20.45 -3.96 20.47
C LEU A 94 -21.31 -5.12 20.96
N ASP A 95 -22.60 -4.87 21.17
CA ASP A 95 -23.58 -5.91 21.50
C ASP A 95 -24.65 -6.03 20.42
N LEU A 96 -24.70 -7.20 19.81
CA LEU A 96 -25.62 -7.64 18.77
C LEU A 96 -26.39 -8.89 19.19
N SER A 97 -26.51 -9.14 20.50
CA SER A 97 -27.19 -10.31 21.04
C SER A 97 -28.68 -10.34 20.70
N PHE A 98 -29.29 -11.52 20.62
CA PHE A 98 -30.71 -11.72 20.31
C PHE A 98 -31.12 -11.06 18.98
N ASN A 99 -30.39 -11.39 17.92
CA ASN A 99 -30.66 -10.99 16.54
C ASN A 99 -30.77 -12.24 15.63
N ARG A 100 -30.74 -12.06 14.31
CA ARG A 100 -30.83 -13.15 13.31
C ARG A 100 -29.59 -13.20 12.39
N ILE A 101 -28.44 -12.82 12.92
CA ILE A 101 -27.18 -12.72 12.16
C ILE A 101 -26.65 -14.11 11.82
N GLN A 102 -26.20 -14.31 10.58
CA GLN A 102 -25.69 -15.60 10.10
C GLN A 102 -24.17 -15.63 9.81
N SER A 103 -23.57 -14.47 9.52
CA SER A 103 -22.15 -14.31 9.21
C SER A 103 -21.55 -13.13 9.97
N LEU A 104 -20.24 -13.18 10.24
CA LEU A 104 -19.49 -12.13 10.95
C LEU A 104 -18.79 -11.16 9.98
N GLU A 105 -19.48 -10.80 8.90
CA GLU A 105 -19.00 -9.81 7.93
C GLU A 105 -19.09 -8.37 8.49
N GLY A 106 -18.51 -7.38 7.81
CA GLY A 106 -18.71 -5.96 8.17
C GLY A 106 -18.01 -5.47 9.45
N LEU A 107 -17.15 -6.28 10.08
CA LEU A 107 -16.42 -5.93 11.32
C LEU A 107 -14.96 -5.52 11.08
N SER A 108 -14.42 -5.68 9.86
CA SER A 108 -12.99 -5.62 9.59
C SER A 108 -12.31 -4.27 9.87
N SER A 109 -13.05 -3.16 9.89
CA SER A 109 -12.52 -1.83 10.18
C SER A 109 -12.50 -1.49 11.68
N LEU A 110 -13.17 -2.27 12.53
CA LEU A 110 -13.34 -2.02 13.97
C LEU A 110 -12.12 -2.45 14.78
N THR A 111 -10.92 -2.02 14.37
CA THR A 111 -9.62 -2.48 14.90
C THR A 111 -9.42 -2.25 16.41
N ARG A 112 -10.22 -1.38 17.04
CA ARG A 112 -10.20 -1.08 18.48
C ARG A 112 -11.19 -1.90 19.30
N LEU A 113 -11.97 -2.78 18.67
CA LEU A 113 -12.99 -3.57 19.34
C LEU A 113 -12.34 -4.54 20.34
N GLN A 114 -12.84 -4.51 21.59
CA GLN A 114 -12.38 -5.35 22.70
C GLN A 114 -13.45 -6.34 23.10
N ASP A 115 -14.71 -5.91 23.12
CA ASP A 115 -15.83 -6.71 23.59
C ASP A 115 -16.88 -6.85 22.48
N LEU A 116 -17.12 -8.08 22.05
CA LEU A 116 -18.11 -8.40 21.03
C LEU A 116 -19.10 -9.46 21.55
N SER A 117 -20.37 -9.07 21.65
CA SER A 117 -21.46 -9.95 22.07
C SER A 117 -22.41 -10.24 20.92
N LEU A 118 -22.57 -11.52 20.60
CA LEU A 118 -23.41 -12.05 19.52
C LEU A 118 -24.25 -13.24 20.03
N PHE A 119 -24.59 -13.21 21.31
CA PHE A 119 -25.32 -14.28 21.97
C PHE A 119 -26.71 -14.45 21.32
N SER A 120 -27.18 -15.69 21.13
CA SER A 120 -28.49 -15.98 20.53
C SER A 120 -28.67 -15.38 19.12
N ASN A 121 -27.82 -15.81 18.18
CA ASN A 121 -27.92 -15.52 16.75
C ASN A 121 -27.96 -16.84 15.93
N ALA A 122 -27.76 -16.78 14.61
CA ALA A 122 -27.76 -17.93 13.70
C ALA A 122 -26.39 -18.15 13.03
N ILE A 123 -25.29 -17.82 13.72
CA ILE A 123 -23.94 -17.88 13.15
C ILE A 123 -23.50 -19.34 13.00
N THR A 124 -23.00 -19.68 11.81
CA THR A 124 -22.59 -21.06 11.45
C THR A 124 -21.07 -21.24 11.32
N ALA A 125 -20.31 -20.15 11.12
CA ALA A 125 -18.86 -20.16 11.02
C ALA A 125 -18.22 -18.91 11.64
N ILE A 126 -16.97 -19.06 12.12
CA ILE A 126 -16.16 -17.97 12.68
C ILE A 126 -15.20 -17.46 11.59
N GLU A 127 -15.67 -16.52 10.76
CA GLU A 127 -14.90 -15.92 9.66
C GLU A 127 -15.16 -14.41 9.60
N GLY A 128 -14.17 -13.57 9.27
CA GLY A 128 -14.35 -12.11 9.21
C GLY A 128 -13.95 -11.34 10.47
N LEU A 129 -13.34 -12.02 11.46
CA LEU A 129 -12.77 -11.41 12.67
C LEU A 129 -11.26 -11.12 12.54
N ASP A 130 -10.64 -11.40 11.39
CA ASP A 130 -9.18 -11.45 11.21
C ASP A 130 -8.46 -10.13 11.60
N ASN A 131 -9.14 -9.00 11.49
CA ASN A 131 -8.60 -7.65 11.73
C ASN A 131 -8.96 -7.07 13.12
N LEU A 132 -9.31 -7.91 14.09
CA LEU A 132 -9.70 -7.48 15.45
C LEU A 132 -8.65 -7.91 16.51
N PRO A 133 -7.41 -7.37 16.50
CA PRO A 133 -6.31 -7.85 17.34
C PRO A 133 -6.51 -7.58 18.84
N ASN A 134 -7.40 -6.66 19.19
CA ASN A 134 -7.63 -6.21 20.57
C ASN A 134 -8.79 -6.94 21.26
N LEU A 135 -9.39 -7.94 20.61
CA LEU A 135 -10.53 -8.66 21.14
C LEU A 135 -10.16 -9.41 22.44
N ASN A 136 -10.88 -9.08 23.51
CA ASN A 136 -10.68 -9.58 24.87
C ASN A 136 -11.88 -10.45 25.30
N VAL A 137 -13.09 -10.06 24.91
CA VAL A 137 -14.32 -10.78 25.22
C VAL A 137 -15.08 -11.09 23.93
N LEU A 138 -15.33 -12.39 23.69
CA LEU A 138 -16.14 -12.86 22.57
C LEU A 138 -17.26 -13.76 23.08
N SER A 139 -18.51 -13.33 22.91
CA SER A 139 -19.69 -14.12 23.25
C SER A 139 -20.41 -14.57 21.98
N LEU A 140 -20.35 -15.87 21.70
CA LEU A 140 -20.99 -16.56 20.58
C LEU A 140 -21.97 -17.63 21.07
N GLY A 141 -22.41 -17.58 22.33
CA GLY A 141 -23.35 -18.56 22.88
C GLY A 141 -24.69 -18.60 22.14
N CYS A 142 -25.36 -19.75 22.17
CA CYS A 142 -26.65 -20.00 21.51
C CYS A 142 -26.63 -19.66 20.00
N ASN A 143 -25.61 -20.09 19.27
CA ASN A 143 -25.52 -20.01 17.81
C ASN A 143 -25.58 -21.41 17.16
N GLN A 144 -25.21 -21.52 15.88
CA GLN A 144 -25.26 -22.75 15.08
C GLN A 144 -23.88 -23.32 14.73
N LEU A 145 -22.86 -23.03 15.55
CA LEU A 145 -21.50 -23.54 15.33
C LEU A 145 -21.42 -25.04 15.65
N SER A 146 -21.08 -25.86 14.65
CA SER A 146 -21.09 -27.32 14.77
C SER A 146 -19.72 -27.98 14.79
N LEU A 147 -18.69 -27.35 14.21
CA LEU A 147 -17.36 -27.93 14.07
C LEU A 147 -16.40 -27.37 15.13
N LEU A 148 -15.68 -28.27 15.82
CA LEU A 148 -14.62 -27.89 16.78
C LEU A 148 -13.47 -27.14 16.09
N GLU A 149 -13.13 -27.51 14.86
CA GLU A 149 -12.06 -26.90 14.06
C GLU A 149 -12.23 -25.38 13.89
N CYS A 150 -13.45 -24.86 13.95
CA CYS A 150 -13.69 -23.41 13.91
C CYS A 150 -12.98 -22.64 15.03
N VAL A 151 -12.68 -23.28 16.17
CA VAL A 151 -11.95 -22.69 17.30
C VAL A 151 -10.48 -22.42 16.97
N SER A 152 -9.87 -23.21 16.07
CA SER A 152 -8.48 -23.01 15.63
C SER A 152 -8.24 -21.61 15.04
N ARG A 153 -9.26 -21.01 14.43
CA ARG A 153 -9.20 -19.66 13.88
C ARG A 153 -9.05 -18.58 14.95
N LEU A 154 -9.48 -18.86 16.18
CA LEU A 154 -9.39 -17.95 17.31
C LEU A 154 -7.99 -17.90 17.95
N VAL A 155 -7.09 -18.82 17.61
CA VAL A 155 -5.72 -18.90 18.19
C VAL A 155 -4.93 -17.60 18.00
N ARG A 156 -5.22 -16.86 16.92
CA ARG A 156 -4.59 -15.57 16.62
C ARG A 156 -4.92 -14.45 17.62
N PHE A 157 -6.03 -14.54 18.36
CA PHE A 157 -6.46 -13.50 19.29
C PHE A 157 -5.75 -13.66 20.63
N THR A 158 -4.48 -13.24 20.71
CA THR A 158 -3.62 -13.42 21.89
C THR A 158 -4.13 -12.72 23.16
N ASN A 159 -5.03 -11.74 23.01
CA ASN A 159 -5.62 -10.98 24.10
C ASN A 159 -6.96 -11.55 24.60
N LEU A 160 -7.50 -12.61 23.99
CA LEU A 160 -8.84 -13.12 24.29
C LEU A 160 -8.88 -13.79 25.67
N GLN A 161 -9.53 -13.15 26.64
CA GLN A 161 -9.64 -13.68 28.01
C GLN A 161 -10.94 -14.44 28.27
N LEU A 162 -12.03 -14.06 27.60
CA LEU A 162 -13.34 -14.68 27.77
C LEU A 162 -13.92 -15.12 26.43
N LEU A 163 -14.24 -16.41 26.35
CA LEU A 163 -14.94 -17.00 25.21
C LEU A 163 -16.19 -17.71 25.72
N ASN A 164 -17.34 -17.39 25.15
CA ASN A 164 -18.59 -18.10 25.41
C ASN A 164 -19.09 -18.74 24.12
N LEU A 165 -19.20 -20.06 24.10
CA LEU A 165 -19.78 -20.85 23.00
C LEU A 165 -20.92 -21.76 23.51
N ALA A 166 -21.31 -21.64 24.79
CA ALA A 166 -22.39 -22.40 25.39
C ALA A 166 -23.67 -22.34 24.55
N GLY A 167 -24.33 -23.47 24.33
CA GLY A 167 -25.58 -23.54 23.56
C GLY A 167 -25.38 -23.70 22.04
N ASN A 168 -24.14 -23.79 21.54
CA ASN A 168 -23.85 -24.24 20.17
C ASN A 168 -23.85 -25.78 20.06
N PRO A 169 -24.12 -26.35 18.87
CA PRO A 169 -23.97 -27.79 18.64
C PRO A 169 -22.59 -28.36 19.04
N LEU A 170 -21.50 -27.65 18.74
CA LEU A 170 -20.13 -28.07 19.10
C LEU A 170 -19.91 -28.20 20.62
N ALA A 171 -20.68 -27.48 21.44
CA ALA A 171 -20.54 -27.52 22.90
C ALA A 171 -21.08 -28.82 23.52
N LYS A 172 -21.73 -29.67 22.71
CA LYS A 172 -22.24 -30.99 23.12
C LYS A 172 -21.21 -32.10 22.90
N GLU A 173 -20.15 -31.84 22.15
CA GLU A 173 -19.09 -32.82 21.92
C GLU A 173 -18.38 -33.17 23.24
N PRO A 174 -18.05 -34.46 23.48
CA PRO A 174 -17.50 -34.90 24.76
C PRO A 174 -16.14 -34.26 25.08
N ASP A 175 -15.35 -33.93 24.05
CA ASP A 175 -14.04 -33.31 24.17
C ASP A 175 -14.02 -31.80 23.87
N TYR A 176 -15.20 -31.17 23.82
CA TYR A 176 -15.33 -29.75 23.52
C TYR A 176 -14.43 -28.87 24.40
N ARG A 177 -14.47 -29.08 25.72
CA ARG A 177 -13.69 -28.27 26.67
C ARG A 177 -12.19 -28.51 26.53
N GLY A 178 -11.77 -29.77 26.33
CA GLY A 178 -10.35 -30.12 26.16
C GLY A 178 -9.79 -29.46 24.91
N TYR A 179 -10.48 -29.63 23.78
CA TYR A 179 -10.09 -29.05 22.49
C TYR A 179 -9.98 -27.52 22.53
N VAL A 180 -10.95 -26.81 23.13
CA VAL A 180 -10.87 -25.34 23.22
C VAL A 180 -9.67 -24.89 24.07
N LEU A 181 -9.41 -25.55 25.19
CA LEU A 181 -8.33 -25.18 26.10
C LEU A 181 -6.93 -25.56 25.57
N SER A 182 -6.82 -26.58 24.72
CA SER A 182 -5.55 -26.94 24.07
C SER A 182 -5.12 -25.90 23.04
N HIS A 183 -6.09 -25.33 22.30
CA HIS A 183 -5.86 -24.31 21.29
C HIS A 183 -5.75 -22.89 21.89
N LEU A 184 -6.62 -22.54 22.85
CA LEU A 184 -6.69 -21.20 23.48
C LEU A 184 -6.10 -21.20 24.89
N GLN A 185 -4.78 -21.38 24.97
CA GLN A 185 -4.05 -21.62 26.22
C GLN A 185 -4.04 -20.42 27.19
N HIS A 186 -4.34 -19.23 26.68
CA HIS A 186 -4.35 -17.97 27.43
C HIS A 186 -5.73 -17.60 28.00
N LEU A 187 -6.77 -18.40 27.71
CA LEU A 187 -8.15 -18.09 28.08
C LEU A 187 -8.39 -18.16 29.58
N SER A 188 -8.91 -17.08 30.18
CA SER A 188 -9.23 -17.00 31.61
C SER A 188 -10.61 -17.59 31.95
N TYR A 189 -11.58 -17.43 31.04
CA TYR A 189 -12.96 -17.90 31.21
C TYR A 189 -13.49 -18.55 29.93
N LEU A 190 -14.03 -19.77 30.07
CA LEU A 190 -14.74 -20.48 29.02
C LEU A 190 -16.18 -20.73 29.48
N ASP A 191 -17.17 -20.30 28.70
CA ASP A 191 -18.60 -20.42 29.02
C ASP A 191 -18.95 -19.89 30.42
N TYR A 192 -18.37 -18.73 30.75
CA TYR A 192 -18.47 -18.07 32.05
C TYR A 192 -17.95 -18.89 33.24
N ARG A 193 -17.25 -19.99 32.99
CA ARG A 193 -16.55 -20.78 34.01
C ARG A 193 -15.06 -20.45 33.98
N ARG A 194 -14.50 -20.18 35.16
CA ARG A 194 -13.07 -19.90 35.31
C ARG A 194 -12.25 -21.13 34.87
N VAL A 195 -11.25 -20.91 34.04
CA VAL A 195 -10.28 -21.93 33.66
C VAL A 195 -9.23 -22.04 34.75
N VAL A 196 -9.07 -23.22 35.33
CA VAL A 196 -8.02 -23.50 36.32
C VAL A 196 -6.82 -24.18 35.68
N SER A 197 -5.64 -24.07 36.30
CA SER A 197 -4.39 -24.61 35.77
C SER A 197 -4.43 -26.13 35.53
N ALA A 198 -5.16 -26.89 36.36
CA ALA A 198 -5.32 -28.34 36.20
C ALA A 198 -6.08 -28.70 34.91
N ASP A 199 -7.15 -27.98 34.58
CA ASP A 199 -7.92 -28.20 33.34
C ASP A 199 -7.07 -27.95 32.11
N ARG A 200 -6.21 -26.92 32.15
CA ARG A 200 -5.27 -26.61 31.06
C ARG A 200 -4.23 -27.71 30.90
N ALA A 201 -3.65 -28.18 32.01
CA ALA A 201 -2.65 -29.24 31.96
C ALA A 201 -3.22 -30.53 31.37
N SER A 202 -4.43 -30.92 31.78
CA SER A 202 -5.11 -32.11 31.23
C SER A 202 -5.44 -31.97 29.75
N ALA A 203 -5.89 -30.79 29.31
CA ALA A 203 -6.18 -30.52 27.89
C ALA A 203 -4.90 -30.54 27.04
N MET A 204 -3.78 -30.01 27.57
CA MET A 204 -2.49 -30.03 26.90
C MET A 204 -1.93 -31.44 26.73
N GLU A 205 -2.04 -32.29 27.76
CA GLU A 205 -1.57 -33.68 27.71
C GLU A 205 -2.38 -34.51 26.70
N GLN A 206 -3.70 -34.29 26.62
CA GLN A 206 -4.58 -35.02 25.70
C GLN A 206 -4.38 -34.66 24.23
N HIS A 207 -3.97 -33.42 23.94
CA HIS A 207 -3.88 -32.87 22.58
C HIS A 207 -2.45 -32.51 22.17
N GLN A 208 -1.44 -33.03 22.90
CA GLN A 208 -0.05 -32.63 22.71
C GLN A 208 0.47 -32.94 21.30
N ASP A 209 0.19 -34.14 20.80
CA ASP A 209 0.68 -34.62 19.50
C ASP A 209 0.03 -33.85 18.34
N GLU A 210 -1.29 -33.66 18.36
CA GLU A 210 -2.02 -32.88 17.34
C GLU A 210 -1.55 -31.41 17.31
N MET A 211 -1.32 -30.81 18.49
CA MET A 211 -0.82 -29.44 18.59
C MET A 211 0.63 -29.30 18.10
N LEU A 212 1.45 -30.33 18.29
CA LEU A 212 2.83 -30.35 17.78
C LEU A 212 2.83 -30.42 16.25
N GLU A 213 2.08 -31.35 15.66
CA GLU A 213 1.94 -31.49 14.21
C GLU A 213 1.39 -30.21 13.56
N LEU A 214 0.38 -29.58 14.18
CA LEU A 214 -0.18 -28.33 13.69
C LEU A 214 0.85 -27.19 13.74
N ARG A 215 1.65 -27.10 14.81
CA ARG A 215 2.73 -26.10 14.92
C ARG A 215 3.81 -26.32 13.88
N GLU A 216 4.29 -27.55 13.70
CA GLU A 216 5.29 -27.87 12.68
C GLU A 216 4.79 -27.51 11.28
N ARG A 217 3.52 -27.80 10.98
CA ARG A 217 2.90 -27.43 9.70
C ARG A 217 2.77 -25.92 9.52
N GLN A 218 2.40 -25.20 10.57
CA GLN A 218 2.32 -23.72 10.55
C GLN A 218 3.70 -23.08 10.41
N GLU A 219 4.72 -23.60 11.10
CA GLU A 219 6.10 -23.15 10.99
C GLU A 219 6.67 -23.43 9.59
N ALA A 220 6.41 -24.61 9.02
CA ALA A 220 6.81 -24.94 7.65
C ALA A 220 6.14 -24.02 6.62
N ALA A 221 4.83 -23.77 6.76
CA ALA A 221 4.10 -22.84 5.89
C ALA A 221 4.59 -21.39 6.04
N ALA A 222 4.89 -20.96 7.27
CA ALA A 222 5.44 -19.64 7.55
C ALA A 222 6.86 -19.50 6.96
N ALA A 223 7.69 -20.53 7.05
CA ALA A 223 9.03 -20.56 6.47
C ALA A 223 8.97 -20.51 4.93
N GLU A 224 8.05 -21.26 4.31
CA GLU A 224 7.83 -21.22 2.86
C GLU A 224 7.36 -19.83 2.41
N GLN A 225 6.40 -19.22 3.14
CA GLN A 225 5.95 -17.85 2.87
C GLN A 225 7.08 -16.83 3.05
N ALA A 226 7.91 -16.97 4.08
CA ALA A 226 9.05 -16.09 4.32
C ALA A 226 10.10 -16.21 3.19
N ALA A 227 10.43 -17.43 2.77
CA ALA A 227 11.34 -17.66 1.64
C ALA A 227 10.79 -17.12 0.31
N ALA A 228 9.48 -17.31 0.07
CA ALA A 228 8.82 -16.73 -1.10
C ALA A 228 8.82 -15.20 -1.06
N ALA A 229 8.58 -14.60 0.11
CA ALA A 229 8.63 -13.16 0.30
C ALA A 229 10.05 -12.60 0.11
N GLU A 230 11.08 -13.29 0.59
CA GLU A 230 12.48 -12.91 0.38
C GLU A 230 12.85 -12.96 -1.11
N LYS A 231 12.48 -14.05 -1.82
CA LYS A 231 12.70 -14.17 -3.26
C LYS A 231 11.96 -13.08 -4.04
N ALA A 232 10.73 -12.77 -3.65
CA ALA A 232 9.94 -11.70 -4.27
C ALA A 232 10.57 -10.32 -4.01
N ALA A 233 11.06 -10.06 -2.80
CA ALA A 233 11.75 -8.82 -2.45
C ALA A 233 13.06 -8.65 -3.25
N HIS A 234 13.84 -9.73 -3.39
CA HIS A 234 15.03 -9.73 -4.22
C HIS A 234 14.69 -9.43 -5.69
N ALA A 235 13.71 -10.12 -6.26
CA ALA A 235 13.26 -9.89 -7.64
C ALA A 235 12.76 -8.46 -7.87
N ALA A 236 12.04 -7.89 -6.90
CA ALA A 236 11.57 -6.49 -6.94
C ALA A 236 12.76 -5.51 -6.94
N SER A 237 13.77 -5.73 -6.09
CA SER A 237 14.99 -4.92 -6.06
C SER A 237 15.74 -4.97 -7.40
N MET A 238 15.84 -6.16 -8.02
CA MET A 238 16.47 -6.33 -9.33
C MET A 238 15.68 -5.62 -10.43
N ALA A 239 14.34 -5.68 -10.39
CA ALA A 239 13.49 -5.01 -11.36
C ALA A 239 13.60 -3.47 -11.27
N GLU A 240 13.67 -2.94 -10.04
CA GLU A 240 13.85 -1.51 -9.78
C GLU A 240 15.22 -1.00 -10.27
N ALA A 241 16.27 -1.81 -10.11
CA ALA A 241 17.61 -1.52 -10.61
C ALA A 241 17.79 -1.74 -12.12
N ASN A 242 16.70 -2.04 -12.85
CA ASN A 242 16.72 -2.32 -14.28
C ASN A 242 17.58 -3.54 -14.67
N LEU A 243 17.51 -4.62 -13.87
CA LEU A 243 18.23 -5.88 -14.12
C LEU A 243 17.29 -7.04 -14.49
N THR A 244 16.02 -6.78 -14.80
CA THR A 244 15.05 -7.81 -15.18
C THR A 244 15.55 -8.61 -16.39
N GLY A 245 15.54 -9.93 -16.32
CA GLY A 245 15.94 -10.84 -17.40
C GLY A 245 17.43 -11.19 -17.43
N ILE A 246 18.26 -10.59 -16.57
CA ILE A 246 19.69 -10.95 -16.48
C ILE A 246 19.87 -12.34 -15.83
N ASP A 247 19.08 -12.66 -14.80
CA ASP A 247 19.17 -13.96 -14.11
C ASP A 247 18.71 -15.14 -14.98
N THR A 248 17.77 -14.90 -15.89
CA THR A 248 17.19 -15.93 -16.77
C THR A 248 17.85 -15.98 -18.14
N LEU A 249 18.87 -15.15 -18.40
CA LEU A 249 19.41 -14.93 -19.75
C LEU A 249 19.84 -16.23 -20.43
N LEU A 250 20.55 -17.12 -19.72
CA LEU A 250 21.00 -18.39 -20.27
C LEU A 250 19.83 -19.35 -20.57
N ASP A 251 18.80 -19.34 -19.72
CA ASP A 251 17.57 -20.13 -19.93
C ASP A 251 16.76 -19.57 -21.10
N ASP A 252 16.66 -18.25 -21.21
CA ASP A 252 15.97 -17.54 -22.28
C ASP A 252 16.67 -17.78 -23.64
N MET A 253 18.01 -17.82 -23.66
CA MET A 253 18.80 -18.20 -24.84
C MET A 253 18.50 -19.65 -25.26
N ALA A 254 18.56 -20.59 -24.32
CA ALA A 254 18.27 -22.00 -24.59
C ALA A 254 16.82 -22.23 -25.04
N ALA A 255 15.87 -21.45 -24.53
CA ALA A 255 14.46 -21.53 -24.93
C ALA A 255 14.18 -20.91 -26.31
N ALA A 256 14.94 -19.89 -26.70
CA ALA A 256 14.82 -19.22 -28.00
C ALA A 256 15.53 -19.98 -29.14
N ASP A 257 16.46 -20.88 -28.81
CA ASP A 257 17.26 -21.64 -29.78
C ASP A 257 16.55 -22.94 -30.23
N PRO A 258 16.11 -23.03 -31.50
CA PRO A 258 15.42 -24.22 -32.03
C PRO A 258 16.34 -25.43 -32.22
N GLU A 259 17.66 -25.23 -32.28
CA GLU A 259 18.65 -26.27 -32.51
C GLU A 259 19.33 -26.73 -31.20
N TRP A 260 19.21 -25.98 -30.11
CA TRP A 260 19.85 -26.25 -28.82
C TRP A 260 19.58 -27.67 -28.30
N GLY A 261 18.32 -28.11 -28.34
CA GLY A 261 17.93 -29.45 -27.87
C GLY A 261 18.60 -30.57 -28.68
N LYS A 262 18.81 -30.36 -29.99
CA LYS A 262 19.47 -31.34 -30.87
C LYS A 262 20.98 -31.34 -30.64
N LEU A 263 21.59 -30.17 -30.47
CA LEU A 263 23.02 -30.03 -30.18
C LEU A 263 23.38 -30.62 -28.81
N LEU A 264 22.50 -30.48 -27.81
CA LEU A 264 22.65 -31.07 -26.47
C LEU A 264 22.66 -32.61 -26.52
N ALA A 265 21.94 -33.19 -27.47
CA ALA A 265 21.86 -34.64 -27.64
C ALA A 265 23.09 -35.24 -28.34
N VAL A 266 24.02 -34.42 -28.86
CA VAL A 266 25.31 -34.89 -29.41
C VAL A 266 26.28 -35.17 -28.25
N PRO A 267 26.71 -36.43 -28.02
CA PRO A 267 27.57 -36.76 -26.90
C PRO A 267 28.93 -36.05 -26.95
N GLY A 268 29.27 -35.31 -25.89
CA GLY A 268 30.57 -34.64 -25.73
C GLY A 268 30.68 -33.27 -26.43
N LEU A 269 29.78 -32.92 -27.35
CA LEU A 269 29.87 -31.70 -28.15
C LEU A 269 29.86 -30.42 -27.29
N LEU A 270 29.01 -30.40 -26.26
CA LEU A 270 28.85 -29.24 -25.37
C LEU A 270 29.72 -29.32 -24.10
N GLU A 271 30.72 -30.19 -24.01
CA GLU A 271 31.65 -30.19 -22.86
C GLU A 271 32.26 -28.79 -22.56
N PRO A 272 32.66 -27.98 -23.56
CA PRO A 272 33.17 -26.63 -23.31
C PRO A 272 32.13 -25.66 -22.71
N TRP A 273 30.82 -25.98 -22.77
CA TRP A 273 29.75 -25.09 -22.33
C TRP A 273 29.77 -24.85 -20.81
N ASN A 274 30.16 -25.84 -20.01
CA ASN A 274 30.20 -25.68 -18.55
C ASN A 274 31.18 -24.58 -18.13
N ASP A 275 32.38 -24.56 -18.72
CA ASP A 275 33.39 -23.53 -18.45
C ASP A 275 32.92 -22.14 -18.91
N VAL A 276 32.20 -22.07 -20.04
CA VAL A 276 31.63 -20.82 -20.56
C VAL A 276 30.54 -20.32 -19.63
N ARG A 277 29.63 -21.19 -19.20
CA ARG A 277 28.55 -20.89 -18.25
C ARG A 277 29.10 -20.38 -16.92
N ASP A 278 30.13 -21.01 -16.38
CA ASP A 278 30.70 -20.62 -15.10
C ASP A 278 31.38 -19.24 -15.21
N LYS A 279 32.11 -18.96 -16.30
CA LYS A 279 32.67 -17.63 -16.58
C LYS A 279 31.58 -16.57 -16.80
N TRP A 280 30.50 -16.96 -17.46
CA TRP A 280 29.35 -16.11 -17.69
C TRP A 280 28.70 -15.71 -16.38
N GLN A 281 28.44 -16.68 -15.50
CA GLN A 281 27.85 -16.44 -14.19
C GLN A 281 28.67 -15.45 -13.36
N VAL A 282 30.00 -15.59 -13.36
CA VAL A 282 30.91 -14.64 -12.69
C VAL A 282 30.75 -13.23 -13.27
N ALA A 283 30.77 -13.09 -14.60
CA ALA A 283 30.57 -11.79 -15.25
C ALA A 283 29.21 -11.18 -14.91
N THR A 284 28.15 -12.01 -14.88
CA THR A 284 26.79 -11.61 -14.52
C THR A 284 26.70 -11.11 -13.08
N ASP A 285 27.32 -11.80 -12.13
CA ASP A 285 27.26 -11.42 -10.72
C ASP A 285 28.09 -10.15 -10.42
N GLU A 286 29.26 -10.02 -11.04
CA GLU A 286 30.05 -8.77 -11.00
C GLU A 286 29.26 -7.59 -11.56
N PHE A 287 28.62 -7.78 -12.71
CA PHE A 287 27.79 -6.77 -13.36
C PHE A 287 26.61 -6.33 -12.49
N LYS A 288 25.88 -7.28 -11.88
CA LYS A 288 24.75 -6.96 -10.97
C LYS A 288 25.20 -6.10 -9.81
N LEU A 289 26.32 -6.41 -9.17
CA LEU A 289 26.84 -5.66 -8.03
C LEU A 289 27.12 -4.20 -8.42
N VAL A 290 27.74 -3.96 -9.58
CA VAL A 290 28.04 -2.62 -10.08
C VAL A 290 26.76 -1.82 -10.37
N ILE A 291 25.77 -2.43 -11.01
CA ILE A 291 24.50 -1.75 -11.33
C ILE A 291 23.68 -1.47 -10.06
N LEU A 292 23.66 -2.39 -9.10
CA LEU A 292 22.98 -2.19 -7.81
C LEU A 292 23.61 -1.05 -7.00
N ASP A 293 24.94 -0.94 -6.96
CA ASP A 293 25.61 0.22 -6.36
C ASP A 293 25.24 1.53 -7.07
N GLY A 294 25.28 1.53 -8.41
CA GLY A 294 24.88 2.68 -9.22
C GLY A 294 23.43 3.10 -8.98
N HIS A 295 22.52 2.14 -8.82
CA HIS A 295 21.12 2.38 -8.46
C HIS A 295 21.00 3.00 -7.06
N GLY A 296 21.77 2.51 -6.09
CA GLY A 296 21.84 3.10 -4.74
C GLY A 296 22.29 4.56 -4.78
N ARG A 297 23.32 4.89 -5.57
CA ARG A 297 23.79 6.28 -5.77
C ARG A 297 22.73 7.17 -6.41
N LYS A 298 22.01 6.68 -7.43
CA LYS A 298 20.89 7.42 -8.05
C LYS A 298 19.77 7.73 -7.06
N LYS A 299 19.40 6.76 -6.21
CA LYS A 299 18.42 6.98 -5.14
C LYS A 299 18.88 8.02 -4.13
N ALA A 300 20.15 7.96 -3.72
CA ALA A 300 20.73 8.93 -2.79
C ALA A 300 20.70 10.35 -3.40
N GLU A 301 21.05 10.49 -4.68
CA GLU A 301 21.01 11.77 -5.39
C GLU A 301 19.58 12.33 -5.46
N GLN A 302 18.59 11.50 -5.81
CA GLN A 302 17.19 11.91 -5.81
C GLN A 302 16.70 12.37 -4.43
N ALA A 303 17.12 11.67 -3.37
CA ALA A 303 16.77 12.04 -2.00
C ALA A 303 17.43 13.38 -1.59
N ALA A 304 18.70 13.57 -1.93
CA ALA A 304 19.44 14.80 -1.68
C ALA A 304 18.82 16.00 -2.42
N PHE A 305 18.50 15.83 -3.71
CA PHE A 305 17.82 16.85 -4.51
C PHE A 305 16.47 17.25 -3.90
N LYS A 306 15.62 16.28 -3.54
CA LYS A 306 14.32 16.56 -2.90
C LYS A 306 14.46 17.29 -1.56
N ALA A 307 15.46 16.91 -0.76
CA ALA A 307 15.73 17.57 0.51
C ALA A 307 16.17 19.03 0.29
N ALA A 308 17.15 19.26 -0.59
CA ALA A 308 17.64 20.59 -0.91
C ALA A 308 16.54 21.50 -1.49
N LEU A 309 15.70 20.96 -2.37
CA LEU A 309 14.55 21.65 -2.93
C LEU A 309 13.54 22.05 -1.85
N THR A 310 13.22 21.12 -0.94
CA THR A 310 12.27 21.37 0.15
C THR A 310 12.79 22.46 1.09
N GLU A 311 14.07 22.41 1.44
CA GLU A 311 14.72 23.40 2.31
C GLU A 311 14.73 24.79 1.66
N ALA A 312 15.19 24.90 0.42
CA ALA A 312 15.28 26.15 -0.32
C ALA A 312 13.92 26.85 -0.48
N LEU A 313 12.86 26.07 -0.69
CA LEU A 313 11.50 26.58 -0.81
C LEU A 313 10.90 26.96 0.55
N ALA A 314 11.16 26.16 1.60
CA ALA A 314 10.62 26.42 2.93
C ALA A 314 11.17 27.73 3.54
N GLU A 315 12.44 28.04 3.30
CA GLU A 315 13.06 29.31 3.71
C GLU A 315 12.30 30.52 3.10
N ARG A 316 12.13 30.51 1.78
CA ARG A 316 11.44 31.58 1.02
C ARG A 316 9.96 31.67 1.35
N ASP A 317 9.27 30.55 1.49
CA ASP A 317 7.87 30.52 1.91
C ASP A 317 7.71 31.09 3.33
N GLY A 318 8.68 30.87 4.21
CA GLY A 318 8.75 31.48 5.54
C GLY A 318 8.84 33.01 5.47
N GLU A 319 9.74 33.54 4.64
CA GLU A 319 9.89 34.98 4.43
C GLU A 319 8.65 35.62 3.81
N ALA A 320 8.11 35.03 2.74
CA ALA A 320 6.89 35.50 2.09
C ALA A 320 5.71 35.55 3.07
N LYS A 321 5.56 34.51 3.91
CA LYS A 321 4.52 34.46 4.94
C LYS A 321 4.71 35.54 6.00
N ALA A 322 5.95 35.83 6.41
CA ALA A 322 6.24 36.89 7.36
C ALA A 322 5.85 38.27 6.79
N LEU A 323 6.18 38.55 5.53
CA LEU A 323 5.80 39.78 4.82
C LEU A 323 4.27 39.93 4.72
N LEU A 324 3.57 38.88 4.29
CA LEU A 324 2.11 38.87 4.19
C LEU A 324 1.43 39.12 5.55
N LEU A 325 1.88 38.45 6.61
CA LEU A 325 1.36 38.64 7.96
C LEU A 325 1.66 40.04 8.51
N GLY A 326 2.79 40.63 8.14
CA GLY A 326 3.13 42.02 8.47
C GLY A 326 2.16 43.00 7.81
N TYR A 327 1.93 42.84 6.51
CA TYR A 327 0.99 43.66 5.75
C TYR A 327 -0.45 43.54 6.27
N GLU A 328 -0.96 42.32 6.49
CA GLU A 328 -2.32 42.10 6.99
C GLU A 328 -2.54 42.71 8.39
N ARG A 329 -1.53 42.65 9.26
CA ARG A 329 -1.57 43.35 10.55
C ARG A 329 -1.66 44.86 10.37
N GLY A 330 -0.85 45.43 9.45
CA GLY A 330 -0.89 46.85 9.09
C GLY A 330 -2.24 47.27 8.52
N ARG A 331 -2.81 46.49 7.61
CA ARG A 331 -4.12 46.72 6.99
C ARG A 331 -5.25 46.71 8.03
N LYS A 332 -5.26 45.75 8.95
CA LYS A 332 -6.23 45.71 10.06
C LYS A 332 -6.09 46.88 11.03
N ALA A 333 -4.90 47.44 11.19
CA ALA A 333 -4.69 48.64 12.00
C ALA A 333 -5.21 49.89 11.28
N LEU A 334 -4.97 50.00 9.97
CA LEU A 334 -5.51 51.06 9.11
C LEU A 334 -7.04 51.10 9.15
N LEU A 335 -7.71 49.96 8.95
CA LEU A 335 -9.18 49.92 8.99
C LEU A 335 -9.73 50.39 10.34
N ARG A 336 -9.04 50.10 11.44
CA ARG A 336 -9.39 50.59 12.78
C ARG A 336 -9.14 52.09 12.94
N SER A 337 -8.05 52.63 12.40
CA SER A 337 -7.75 54.07 12.49
C SER A 337 -8.72 54.91 11.65
N LEU A 338 -9.08 54.42 10.46
CA LEU A 338 -10.09 55.04 9.59
C LEU A 338 -11.46 55.07 10.28
N ALA A 339 -11.89 53.95 10.88
CA ALA A 339 -13.15 53.88 11.63
C ALA A 339 -13.17 54.83 12.85
N ALA A 340 -12.02 55.01 13.50
CA ALA A 340 -11.88 55.89 14.66
C ALA A 340 -11.61 57.37 14.29
N ARG A 341 -11.44 57.71 13.00
CA ARG A 341 -11.13 59.05 12.48
C ARG A 341 -9.95 59.73 13.19
N THR A 342 -8.90 58.95 13.50
CA THR A 342 -7.79 59.43 14.35
C THR A 342 -6.73 60.26 13.61
N ALA A 343 -6.70 60.23 12.27
CA ALA A 343 -5.84 61.07 11.44
C ALA A 343 -6.45 61.26 10.04
N ASP A 344 -5.74 61.97 9.16
CA ASP A 344 -6.16 62.21 7.77
C ASP A 344 -6.33 60.87 7.00
N PRO A 345 -7.55 60.54 6.56
CA PRO A 345 -7.82 59.28 5.89
C PRO A 345 -7.14 59.19 4.50
N GLU A 346 -6.95 60.28 3.78
CA GLU A 346 -6.30 60.25 2.46
C GLU A 346 -4.81 59.91 2.59
N GLU A 347 -4.11 60.57 3.52
CA GLU A 347 -2.69 60.30 3.80
C GLU A 347 -2.48 58.85 4.29
N GLN A 348 -3.38 58.35 5.13
CA GLN A 348 -3.33 56.98 5.64
C GLN A 348 -3.50 55.93 4.53
N VAL A 349 -4.47 56.12 3.64
CA VAL A 349 -4.71 55.21 2.50
C VAL A 349 -3.54 55.27 1.51
N LEU A 350 -3.00 56.45 1.23
CA LEU A 350 -1.82 56.60 0.37
C LEU A 350 -0.60 55.86 0.96
N GLY A 351 -0.35 56.01 2.26
CA GLY A 351 0.73 55.28 2.95
C GLY A 351 0.53 53.75 2.92
N ALA A 352 -0.71 53.28 2.93
CA ALA A 352 -1.03 51.86 2.80
C ALA A 352 -0.81 51.33 1.36
N LYS A 353 -1.13 52.13 0.34
CA LYS A 353 -0.81 51.81 -1.07
C LYS A 353 0.69 51.69 -1.29
N VAL A 354 1.50 52.59 -0.73
CA VAL A 354 2.97 52.50 -0.79
C VAL A 354 3.47 51.20 -0.16
N LYS A 355 2.92 50.81 1.00
CA LYS A 355 3.27 49.53 1.65
C LYS A 355 2.84 48.31 0.84
N LEU A 356 1.71 48.37 0.13
CA LEU A 356 1.26 47.31 -0.77
C LEU A 356 2.20 47.18 -1.98
N MET A 357 2.65 48.29 -2.57
CA MET A 357 3.64 48.27 -3.66
C MET A 357 4.99 47.69 -3.20
N ALA A 358 5.46 48.07 -2.00
CA ALA A 358 6.67 47.49 -1.43
C ALA A 358 6.52 45.98 -1.14
N LEU A 359 5.34 45.54 -0.68
CA LEU A 359 5.04 44.12 -0.51
C LEU A 359 5.06 43.38 -1.86
N GLN A 360 4.48 43.97 -2.90
CA GLN A 360 4.51 43.41 -4.25
C GLN A 360 5.94 43.21 -4.74
N GLU A 361 6.78 44.23 -4.65
CA GLU A 361 8.19 44.16 -5.06
C GLU A 361 8.93 43.06 -4.30
N ALA A 362 8.74 42.98 -2.97
CA ALA A 362 9.38 41.97 -2.14
C ALA A 362 8.90 40.53 -2.46
N LEU A 363 7.59 40.32 -2.63
CA LEU A 363 7.04 38.99 -2.92
C LEU A 363 7.42 38.50 -4.32
N LEU A 364 7.39 39.39 -5.32
CA LEU A 364 7.81 39.06 -6.67
C LEU A 364 9.32 38.80 -6.72
N GLY A 365 10.12 39.59 -5.99
CA GLY A 365 11.55 39.35 -5.83
C GLY A 365 11.85 37.97 -5.25
N LEU A 366 11.19 37.61 -4.14
CA LEU A 366 11.33 36.28 -3.53
C LEU A 366 10.97 35.14 -4.47
N GLU A 367 9.94 35.31 -5.32
CA GLU A 367 9.54 34.29 -6.29
C GLU A 367 10.52 34.16 -7.46
N VAL A 368 11.07 35.28 -7.95
CA VAL A 368 12.15 35.26 -8.96
C VAL A 368 13.38 34.57 -8.39
N ASP A 369 13.77 34.93 -7.17
CA ASP A 369 14.89 34.31 -6.47
C ASP A 369 14.61 32.81 -6.22
N ALA A 370 13.36 32.40 -5.98
CA ALA A 370 12.97 31.00 -5.83
C ALA A 370 13.14 30.24 -7.14
N ALA A 371 12.66 30.82 -8.25
CA ALA A 371 12.75 30.22 -9.57
C ALA A 371 14.21 30.02 -10.00
N GLU A 372 15.09 30.98 -9.72
CA GLU A 372 16.52 30.87 -10.04
C GLU A 372 17.19 29.73 -9.24
N VAL A 373 16.92 29.63 -7.94
CA VAL A 373 17.48 28.55 -7.10
C VAL A 373 16.95 27.18 -7.52
N VAL A 374 15.64 27.06 -7.76
CA VAL A 374 15.03 25.81 -8.24
C VAL A 374 15.63 25.40 -9.58
N ALA A 375 15.78 26.33 -10.53
CA ALA A 375 16.38 26.06 -11.83
C ALA A 375 17.84 25.59 -11.70
N GLY A 376 18.61 26.20 -10.82
CA GLY A 376 19.98 25.77 -10.51
C GLY A 376 20.03 24.34 -9.95
N LEU A 377 19.16 24.03 -8.99
CA LEU A 377 19.07 22.69 -8.39
C LEU A 377 18.62 21.63 -9.39
N VAL A 378 17.62 21.92 -10.22
CA VAL A 378 17.14 21.01 -11.27
C VAL A 378 18.24 20.76 -12.30
N THR A 379 18.92 21.80 -12.77
CA THR A 379 20.00 21.67 -13.76
C THR A 379 21.13 20.80 -13.23
N GLU A 380 21.55 21.02 -11.98
CA GLU A 380 22.62 20.24 -11.37
C GLU A 380 22.22 18.78 -11.12
N PHE A 381 20.99 18.56 -10.64
CA PHE A 381 20.45 17.21 -10.47
C PHE A 381 20.36 16.47 -11.81
N ASP A 382 19.79 17.09 -12.84
CA ASP A 382 19.64 16.47 -14.16
C ASP A 382 21.01 16.14 -14.78
N ARG A 383 22.01 17.01 -14.58
CA ARG A 383 23.41 16.77 -14.98
C ARG A 383 23.98 15.54 -14.27
N CYS A 384 23.96 15.53 -12.93
CA CYS A 384 24.47 14.43 -12.11
C CYS A 384 23.77 13.10 -12.43
N TYR A 385 22.45 13.12 -12.54
CA TYR A 385 21.66 11.93 -12.84
C TYR A 385 21.95 11.39 -14.25
N SER A 386 22.09 12.27 -15.24
CA SER A 386 22.45 11.89 -16.61
C SER A 386 23.86 11.31 -16.71
N GLU A 387 24.83 11.88 -15.99
CA GLU A 387 26.19 11.33 -15.90
C GLU A 387 26.19 9.91 -15.30
N MET A 388 25.39 9.68 -14.25
CA MET A 388 25.21 8.35 -13.67
C MET A 388 24.47 7.38 -14.60
N ALA A 389 23.53 7.87 -15.41
CA ALA A 389 22.84 7.07 -16.42
C ALA A 389 23.80 6.63 -17.54
N GLU A 390 24.60 7.54 -18.09
CA GLU A 390 25.64 7.23 -19.09
C GLU A 390 26.72 6.30 -18.53
N ALA A 391 27.12 6.48 -17.27
CA ALA A 391 28.02 5.53 -16.61
C ALA A 391 27.42 4.12 -16.55
N ASN A 392 26.14 3.97 -16.20
CA ASN A 392 25.46 2.67 -16.22
C ASN A 392 25.39 2.08 -17.63
N LYS A 393 25.08 2.88 -18.66
CA LYS A 393 25.09 2.44 -20.06
C LYS A 393 26.44 1.87 -20.48
N LEU A 394 27.55 2.49 -20.08
CA LEU A 394 28.88 1.93 -20.32
C LEU A 394 29.06 0.57 -19.63
N GLN A 395 28.49 0.36 -18.44
CA GLN A 395 28.54 -0.93 -17.75
C GLN A 395 27.69 -2.00 -18.47
N TYR A 396 26.49 -1.65 -18.94
CA TYR A 396 25.68 -2.56 -19.78
C TYR A 396 26.46 -2.99 -21.02
N ASN A 397 26.98 -2.03 -21.79
CA ASN A 397 27.71 -2.32 -23.03
C ASN A 397 28.96 -3.17 -22.77
N ALA A 398 29.69 -2.90 -21.68
CA ALA A 398 30.86 -3.68 -21.29
C ALA A 398 30.49 -5.13 -20.96
N TYR A 399 29.44 -5.34 -20.16
CA TYR A 399 28.94 -6.67 -19.81
C TYR A 399 28.48 -7.44 -21.05
N PHE A 400 27.64 -6.84 -21.91
CA PHE A 400 27.16 -7.50 -23.13
C PHE A 400 28.28 -7.79 -24.13
N THR A 401 29.30 -6.93 -24.22
CA THR A 401 30.51 -7.23 -25.00
C THR A 401 31.22 -8.48 -24.46
N GLN A 402 31.43 -8.56 -23.14
CA GLN A 402 32.10 -9.68 -22.50
C GLN A 402 31.36 -11.00 -22.72
N VAL A 403 30.04 -11.04 -22.52
CA VAL A 403 29.27 -12.28 -22.70
C VAL A 403 29.11 -12.66 -24.18
N ARG A 404 29.05 -11.67 -25.08
CA ARG A 404 29.09 -11.92 -26.53
C ARG A 404 30.43 -12.54 -26.95
N ASP A 405 31.54 -12.07 -26.39
CA ASP A 405 32.86 -12.66 -26.62
C ASP A 405 32.93 -14.10 -26.10
N LEU A 406 32.36 -14.39 -24.93
CA LEU A 406 32.24 -15.76 -24.42
C LEU A 406 31.43 -16.66 -25.38
N GLN A 407 30.28 -16.17 -25.88
CA GLN A 407 29.45 -16.91 -26.84
C GLN A 407 30.14 -17.11 -28.19
N ASN A 408 30.85 -16.11 -28.70
CA ASN A 408 31.63 -16.19 -29.93
C ASN A 408 32.77 -17.20 -29.82
N ASN A 409 33.49 -17.19 -28.70
CA ASN A 409 34.57 -18.14 -28.43
C ASN A 409 34.05 -19.57 -28.29
N PHE A 410 32.89 -19.73 -27.63
CA PHE A 410 32.22 -21.02 -27.52
C PHE A 410 31.84 -21.56 -28.91
N PHE A 411 31.16 -20.74 -29.72
CA PHE A 411 30.80 -21.10 -31.09
C PHE A 411 32.03 -21.46 -31.94
N ALA A 412 33.10 -20.66 -31.89
CA ALA A 412 34.33 -20.96 -32.60
C ALA A 412 34.95 -22.31 -32.17
N SER A 413 34.89 -22.64 -30.88
CA SER A 413 35.30 -23.94 -30.35
C SER A 413 34.44 -25.07 -30.93
N LEU A 414 33.11 -24.91 -30.96
CA LEU A 414 32.21 -25.91 -31.54
C LEU A 414 32.51 -26.15 -33.02
N VAL A 415 32.63 -25.08 -33.81
CA VAL A 415 32.96 -25.15 -35.25
C VAL A 415 34.32 -25.82 -35.47
N SER A 416 35.32 -25.54 -34.63
CA SER A 416 36.64 -26.16 -34.75
C SER A 416 36.64 -27.67 -34.41
N SER A 417 35.75 -28.08 -33.50
CA SER A 417 35.59 -29.48 -33.08
C SER A 417 34.70 -30.30 -34.02
N ALA A 418 33.75 -29.65 -34.71
CA ALA A 418 32.75 -30.29 -35.57
C ALA A 418 33.32 -31.30 -36.58
N PRO A 419 34.46 -31.06 -37.27
CA PRO A 419 35.04 -32.05 -38.18
C PRO A 419 35.43 -33.37 -37.51
N SER A 420 35.90 -33.33 -36.25
CA SER A 420 36.28 -34.54 -35.52
C SER A 420 35.07 -35.39 -35.12
N TYR A 421 33.93 -34.74 -34.82
CA TYR A 421 32.66 -35.40 -34.59
C TYR A 421 32.12 -36.00 -35.90
N LEU A 422 32.16 -35.26 -37.01
CA LEU A 422 31.76 -35.77 -38.32
C LEU A 422 32.63 -36.95 -38.79
N GLU A 423 33.93 -36.97 -38.50
CA GLU A 423 34.82 -38.10 -38.84
C GLU A 423 34.53 -39.34 -37.97
N ARG A 424 34.30 -39.12 -36.67
CA ARG A 424 33.95 -40.19 -35.71
C ARG A 424 32.62 -40.86 -36.05
N TYR A 425 31.63 -40.09 -36.50
CA TYR A 425 30.28 -40.58 -36.73
C TYR A 425 29.95 -40.86 -38.21
N GLY A 426 30.65 -40.23 -39.15
CA GLY A 426 30.37 -40.31 -40.60
C GLY A 426 31.11 -41.41 -41.37
N SER A 427 32.03 -42.17 -40.75
CA SER A 427 32.92 -43.11 -41.46
C SER A 427 32.53 -44.59 -41.42
N ALA A 428 31.36 -44.98 -40.89
CA ALA A 428 30.89 -46.36 -40.99
C ALA A 428 29.41 -46.42 -41.34
N ALA A 429 29.10 -47.07 -42.47
CA ALA A 429 27.75 -47.46 -42.87
C ALA A 429 27.06 -48.42 -41.86
N ASP A 430 27.77 -48.79 -40.79
CA ASP A 430 27.32 -49.62 -39.66
C ASP A 430 27.97 -49.09 -38.37
N ASN A 431 27.72 -47.82 -37.98
CA ASN A 431 28.17 -47.31 -36.68
C ASN A 431 27.09 -47.54 -35.61
N PRO A 432 27.22 -48.53 -34.71
CA PRO A 432 26.22 -48.80 -33.67
C PRO A 432 26.05 -47.63 -32.68
N GLU A 433 27.05 -46.74 -32.56
CA GLU A 433 26.93 -45.51 -31.77
C GLU A 433 26.02 -44.47 -32.44
N LEU A 434 25.89 -44.48 -33.78
CA LEU A 434 24.99 -43.59 -34.52
C LEU A 434 23.55 -44.09 -34.51
N GLU A 435 23.34 -45.42 -34.62
CA GLU A 435 22.01 -46.04 -34.53
C GLU A 435 21.37 -45.91 -33.14
N ALA A 436 22.20 -45.73 -32.10
CA ALA A 436 21.74 -45.52 -30.73
C ALA A 436 21.30 -44.06 -30.45
N LEU A 437 21.59 -43.12 -31.36
CA LEU A 437 21.25 -41.71 -31.20
C LEU A 437 19.86 -41.40 -31.80
N PRO A 438 19.18 -40.33 -31.33
CA PRO A 438 17.93 -39.88 -31.94
C PRO A 438 18.10 -39.59 -33.43
N GLU A 439 17.07 -39.88 -34.24
CA GLU A 439 17.09 -39.73 -35.72
C GLU A 439 17.51 -38.32 -36.16
N GLU A 440 17.06 -37.29 -35.43
CA GLU A 440 17.40 -35.88 -35.68
C GLU A 440 18.89 -35.58 -35.48
N VAL A 441 19.54 -36.25 -34.51
CA VAL A 441 20.97 -36.09 -34.21
C VAL A 441 21.82 -36.86 -35.21
N ALA A 442 21.37 -38.04 -35.63
CA ALA A 442 22.00 -38.83 -36.67
C ALA A 442 22.00 -38.07 -38.02
N LEU A 443 20.92 -37.37 -38.36
CA LEU A 443 20.84 -36.50 -39.54
C LEU A 443 21.85 -35.33 -39.48
N LEU A 444 22.00 -34.69 -38.31
CA LEU A 444 22.99 -33.63 -38.13
C LEU A 444 24.42 -34.15 -38.30
N LEU A 445 24.74 -35.32 -37.74
CA LEU A 445 26.09 -35.90 -37.81
C LEU A 445 26.40 -36.60 -39.15
N GLY A 446 25.37 -36.94 -39.93
CA GLY A 446 25.50 -37.54 -41.26
C GLY A 446 25.78 -36.55 -42.39
N ASP A 447 25.56 -35.25 -42.16
CA ASP A 447 25.76 -34.20 -43.15
C ASP A 447 26.53 -33.01 -42.54
N LYS A 448 27.69 -32.73 -43.14
CA LYS A 448 28.55 -31.61 -42.74
C LYS A 448 27.82 -30.28 -42.83
N ASP A 449 27.01 -30.08 -43.86
CA ASP A 449 26.30 -28.83 -44.07
C ASP A 449 25.15 -28.69 -43.06
N ALA A 450 24.51 -29.80 -42.67
CA ALA A 450 23.47 -29.81 -41.64
C ALA A 450 24.01 -29.42 -40.25
N LEU A 451 25.11 -30.02 -39.78
CA LEU A 451 25.73 -29.64 -38.51
C LEU A 451 26.22 -28.19 -38.51
N GLY A 452 26.86 -27.75 -39.60
CA GLY A 452 27.32 -26.37 -39.74
C GLY A 452 26.16 -25.35 -39.67
N ASN A 453 25.06 -25.62 -40.36
CA ASN A 453 23.88 -24.77 -40.34
C ASN A 453 23.20 -24.74 -38.97
N ALA A 454 23.12 -25.88 -38.27
CA ALA A 454 22.53 -25.95 -36.93
C ALA A 454 23.36 -25.17 -35.90
N LEU A 455 24.70 -25.31 -35.93
CA LEU A 455 25.59 -24.52 -35.08
C LEU A 455 25.46 -23.01 -35.35
N GLN A 456 25.38 -22.62 -36.63
CA GLN A 456 25.21 -21.22 -37.03
C GLN A 456 23.86 -20.67 -36.56
N THR A 457 22.78 -21.42 -36.75
CA THR A 457 21.42 -21.03 -36.34
C THR A 457 21.32 -20.88 -34.82
N SER A 458 21.90 -21.81 -34.06
CA SER A 458 22.02 -21.74 -32.60
C SER A 458 22.76 -20.49 -32.15
N HIS A 459 23.91 -20.22 -32.77
CA HIS A 459 24.70 -19.03 -32.48
C HIS A 459 23.92 -17.73 -32.75
N GLU A 460 23.28 -17.61 -33.91
CA GLU A 460 22.47 -16.45 -34.28
C GLU A 460 21.29 -16.23 -33.32
N ALA A 461 20.61 -17.30 -32.90
CA ALA A 461 19.52 -17.22 -31.92
C ALA A 461 20.01 -16.68 -30.57
N HIS A 462 21.14 -17.20 -30.07
CA HIS A 462 21.75 -16.75 -28.83
C HIS A 462 22.18 -15.27 -28.89
N ILE A 463 22.85 -14.85 -29.98
CA ILE A 463 23.26 -13.45 -30.17
C ILE A 463 22.05 -12.52 -30.24
N CYS A 464 20.98 -12.93 -30.93
CA CYS A 464 19.74 -12.14 -31.02
C CYS A 464 19.11 -11.89 -29.63
N VAL A 465 19.10 -12.90 -28.75
CA VAL A 465 18.61 -12.74 -27.37
C VAL A 465 19.49 -11.75 -26.57
N LEU A 466 20.81 -11.82 -26.74
CA LEU A 466 21.74 -10.88 -26.07
C LEU A 466 21.51 -9.45 -26.52
N ASP A 467 21.47 -9.21 -27.84
CA ASP A 467 21.29 -7.89 -28.41
C ASP A 467 19.93 -7.30 -28.04
N GLY A 468 18.86 -8.12 -28.09
CA GLY A 468 17.53 -7.71 -27.69
C GLY A 468 17.42 -7.36 -26.20
N LEU A 469 18.16 -8.08 -25.34
CA LEU A 469 18.23 -7.75 -23.92
C LEU A 469 19.04 -6.46 -23.68
N GLU A 470 20.20 -6.31 -24.31
CA GLU A 470 21.04 -5.12 -24.23
C GLU A 470 20.26 -3.86 -24.61
N ASP A 471 19.62 -3.86 -25.78
CA ASP A 471 18.82 -2.74 -26.28
C ASP A 471 17.71 -2.36 -25.31
N ARG A 472 17.02 -3.36 -24.73
CA ARG A 472 15.94 -3.12 -23.77
C ARG A 472 16.46 -2.47 -22.49
N LEU A 473 17.56 -2.99 -21.94
CA LEU A 473 18.11 -2.50 -20.68
C LEU A 473 18.71 -1.11 -20.84
N VAL A 474 19.54 -0.89 -21.86
CA VAL A 474 20.13 0.41 -22.19
C VAL A 474 19.04 1.43 -22.56
N GLY A 475 18.07 1.03 -23.39
CA GLY A 475 16.96 1.88 -23.79
C GLY A 475 16.12 2.33 -22.61
N LYS A 476 15.78 1.41 -21.68
CA LYS A 476 15.03 1.75 -20.47
C LYS A 476 15.81 2.67 -19.52
N GLU A 477 17.12 2.45 -19.38
CA GLU A 477 17.99 3.31 -18.56
C GLU A 477 17.99 4.75 -19.07
N MET A 478 18.24 4.95 -20.37
CA MET A 478 18.26 6.27 -20.99
C MET A 478 16.88 6.93 -21.00
N ALA A 479 15.83 6.18 -21.31
CA ALA A 479 14.46 6.69 -21.30
C ALA A 479 14.04 7.18 -19.91
N THR A 480 14.47 6.48 -18.85
CA THR A 480 14.19 6.88 -17.47
C THR A 480 14.89 8.21 -17.13
N ALA A 481 16.16 8.37 -17.52
CA ALA A 481 16.89 9.62 -17.28
C ALA A 481 16.28 10.81 -18.04
N ASN A 482 15.97 10.63 -19.33
CA ASN A 482 15.35 11.67 -20.16
C ASN A 482 13.97 12.06 -19.63
N SER A 483 13.13 11.06 -19.33
CA SER A 483 11.79 11.30 -18.79
C SER A 483 11.82 12.03 -17.45
N LEU A 484 12.83 11.77 -16.62
CA LEU A 484 12.99 12.45 -15.34
C LEU A 484 13.37 13.92 -15.53
N ALA A 485 14.33 14.21 -16.42
CA ALA A 485 14.71 15.58 -16.76
C ALA A 485 13.53 16.37 -17.36
N ASP A 486 12.77 15.77 -18.28
CA ASP A 486 11.56 16.39 -18.85
C ASP A 486 10.51 16.68 -17.77
N SER A 487 10.30 15.74 -16.85
CA SER A 487 9.35 15.89 -15.74
C SER A 487 9.78 17.00 -14.78
N ASN A 488 11.06 17.08 -14.43
CA ASN A 488 11.61 18.12 -13.57
C ASN A 488 11.44 19.50 -14.20
N ASN A 489 11.75 19.63 -15.49
CA ASN A 489 11.59 20.86 -16.25
C ASN A 489 10.12 21.31 -16.33
N SER A 490 9.21 20.40 -16.67
CA SER A 490 7.78 20.70 -16.71
C SER A 490 7.25 21.13 -15.34
N TRP A 491 7.66 20.42 -14.28
CA TRP A 491 7.26 20.73 -12.91
C TRP A 491 7.72 22.11 -12.45
N GLN A 492 8.99 22.48 -12.67
CA GLN A 492 9.50 23.78 -12.23
C GLN A 492 8.79 24.96 -12.93
N GLU A 493 8.53 24.83 -14.23
CA GLU A 493 7.80 25.86 -14.97
C GLU A 493 6.36 26.00 -14.49
N GLN A 494 5.70 24.87 -14.24
CA GLN A 494 4.33 24.86 -13.74
C GLN A 494 4.26 25.51 -12.36
N ARG A 495 5.16 25.13 -11.44
CA ARG A 495 5.25 25.71 -10.10
C ARG A 495 5.38 27.23 -10.17
N HIS A 496 6.33 27.71 -10.96
CA HIS A 496 6.59 29.15 -11.07
C HIS A 496 5.37 29.90 -11.62
N ARG A 497 4.74 29.36 -12.68
CA ARG A 497 3.51 29.94 -13.25
C ARG A 497 2.37 30.00 -12.25
N GLU A 498 2.12 28.92 -11.52
CA GLU A 498 1.06 28.85 -10.51
C GLU A 498 1.31 29.85 -9.38
N ARG A 499 2.55 29.91 -8.88
CA ARG A 499 2.91 30.79 -7.79
C ARG A 499 2.84 32.27 -8.17
N MET A 500 3.31 32.62 -9.37
CA MET A 500 3.14 33.97 -9.93
C MET A 500 1.66 34.33 -10.08
N GLY A 501 0.82 33.41 -10.53
CA GLY A 501 -0.62 33.61 -10.64
C GLY A 501 -1.30 33.89 -9.29
N GLU A 502 -0.91 33.15 -8.25
CA GLU A 502 -1.38 33.37 -6.87
C GLU A 502 -0.99 34.75 -6.35
N LEU A 503 0.28 35.12 -6.51
CA LEU A 503 0.80 36.42 -6.04
C LEU A 503 0.11 37.58 -6.75
N LEU A 504 0.00 37.54 -8.08
CA LEU A 504 -0.67 38.57 -8.85
C LEU A 504 -2.15 38.72 -8.45
N SER A 505 -2.87 37.60 -8.29
CA SER A 505 -4.27 37.61 -7.87
C SER A 505 -4.46 38.22 -6.48
N TYR A 506 -3.57 37.90 -5.54
CA TYR A 506 -3.61 38.47 -4.18
C TYR A 506 -3.35 39.98 -4.20
N LEU A 507 -2.35 40.42 -4.97
CA LEU A 507 -1.97 41.82 -5.07
C LEU A 507 -3.05 42.67 -5.76
N GLU A 508 -3.63 42.17 -6.85
CA GLU A 508 -4.71 42.84 -7.58
C GLU A 508 -5.93 43.08 -6.68
N ARG A 509 -6.33 42.05 -5.91
CA ARG A 509 -7.43 42.17 -4.97
C ARG A 509 -7.17 43.23 -3.88
N ASN A 510 -5.97 43.24 -3.31
CA ASN A 510 -5.63 44.23 -2.28
C ASN A 510 -5.50 45.64 -2.86
N MET A 511 -5.11 45.79 -4.13
CA MET A 511 -5.05 47.07 -4.80
C MET A 511 -6.46 47.64 -5.02
N GLN A 512 -7.40 46.80 -5.49
CA GLN A 512 -8.81 47.17 -5.61
C GLN A 512 -9.43 47.57 -4.25
N ASP A 513 -9.14 46.82 -3.18
CA ASP A 513 -9.59 47.17 -1.82
C ASP A 513 -9.06 48.56 -1.39
N MET A 514 -7.80 48.87 -1.71
CA MET A 514 -7.19 50.18 -1.38
C MET A 514 -7.72 51.33 -2.25
N GLU A 515 -8.15 51.06 -3.48
CA GLU A 515 -8.82 52.04 -4.33
C GLU A 515 -10.22 52.38 -3.82
N ALA A 516 -10.98 51.36 -3.40
CA ALA A 516 -12.28 51.57 -2.76
C ALA A 516 -12.16 52.41 -1.48
N LEU A 517 -11.20 52.09 -0.60
CA LEU A 517 -10.93 52.87 0.62
C LEU A 517 -10.51 54.32 0.33
N ALA A 518 -9.80 54.56 -0.79
CA ALA A 518 -9.41 55.91 -1.18
C ALA A 518 -10.61 56.74 -1.65
N ALA A 519 -11.55 56.13 -2.38
CA ALA A 519 -12.79 56.78 -2.78
C ALA A 519 -13.65 57.15 -1.55
N ASP A 520 -13.84 56.22 -0.63
CA ASP A 520 -14.58 56.46 0.62
C ASP A 520 -13.93 57.57 1.48
N ALA A 521 -12.59 57.61 1.52
CA ALA A 521 -11.85 58.65 2.24
C ALA A 521 -12.04 60.05 1.63
N ALA A 522 -12.02 60.15 0.29
CA ALA A 522 -12.23 61.40 -0.43
C ALA A 522 -13.66 61.92 -0.26
N ASP A 523 -14.66 61.04 -0.32
CA ASP A 523 -16.07 61.39 -0.08
C ASP A 523 -16.27 61.91 1.35
N ALA A 524 -15.68 61.25 2.35
CA ALA A 524 -15.76 61.67 3.75
C ALA A 524 -15.06 63.03 4.01
N ALA A 525 -13.97 63.32 3.29
CA ALA A 525 -13.27 64.60 3.38
C ALA A 525 -14.08 65.74 2.72
N ALA A 526 -14.76 65.47 1.60
CA ALA A 526 -15.65 66.42 0.93
C ALA A 526 -16.85 66.80 1.83
N GLU A 527 -17.50 65.82 2.46
CA GLU A 527 -18.60 66.06 3.41
C GLU A 527 -18.17 66.88 4.64
N ALA A 528 -16.94 66.67 5.14
CA ALA A 528 -16.41 67.42 6.27
C ALA A 528 -16.05 68.87 5.92
N GLY A 529 -15.66 69.13 4.67
CA GLY A 529 -15.33 70.47 4.15
C GLY A 529 -16.57 71.33 3.85
N GLU A 530 -17.71 70.74 3.51
CA GLU A 530 -18.98 71.46 3.32
C GLU A 530 -19.69 71.82 4.64
N ALA A 531 -19.30 71.20 5.76
CA ALA A 531 -19.89 71.42 7.08
C ALA A 531 -19.18 72.51 7.92
N GLN A 532 -18.06 73.06 7.45
CA GLN A 532 -17.34 74.22 8.02
C GLN A 532 -17.66 75.50 7.26
#